data_AF-A0A942CCB7-F1
#
_entry.id   AF-A0A942CCB7-F1
#
_cell.length_a   1.000
_cell.length_b   1.000
_cell.length_c   1.000
_cell.angle_alpha   90.00
_cell.angle_beta   90.00
_cell.angle_gamma   90.00
#
_symmetry.space_group_name_H-M   'P 1'
#
loop_
_entity.id
_entity.type
_entity.pdbx_description
1 polymer ?
#
loop_
_entity_poly.entity_id
_entity_poly.type
_entity_poly.pdbx_seq_one_letter_code
_entity_poly.pdbx_strand_id
1 'polypeptide(L)' 'MKEETNGQSGLRVPHGKELENILREAGRQARIMHKKLGNPIANWQDGKVVIIPPEEIPVDDDEVVTVKND' A
#
# COMPACT_ATOMS: atom_id res chain seq x y z
N MET A 1 11.57 40.12 11.18
CA MET A 1 11.75 39.07 12.20
C MET A 1 10.74 37.99 11.87
N LYS A 2 11.23 36.76 11.68
CA LYS A 2 10.50 35.61 11.12
C LYS A 2 9.51 35.04 12.13
N GLU A 3 8.39 34.52 11.64
CA GLU A 3 7.95 33.16 11.97
C GLU A 3 6.92 32.70 10.93
N GLU A 4 7.43 32.10 9.86
CA GLU A 4 6.65 31.20 9.01
C GLU A 4 6.34 29.95 9.85
N THR A 5 5.08 29.75 10.26
CA THR A 5 4.69 28.51 10.93
C THR A 5 4.54 27.40 9.90
N ASN A 6 5.68 26.78 9.62
CA ASN A 6 5.86 25.43 9.13
C ASN A 6 5.01 24.42 9.94
N GLY A 7 4.47 23.41 9.27
CA GLY A 7 4.15 22.11 9.90
C GLY A 7 2.67 21.79 10.02
N GLN A 8 2.21 20.86 9.18
CA GLN A 8 0.99 20.07 9.34
C GLN A 8 0.83 19.62 10.79
N SER A 9 -0.21 20.10 11.47
CA SER A 9 -0.53 19.66 12.83
C SER A 9 -1.78 18.78 12.81
N GLY A 10 -1.55 17.46 12.92
CA GLY A 10 -2.23 16.71 13.98
C GLY A 10 -3.52 15.94 13.63
N LEU A 11 -3.71 15.41 12.42
CA LEU A 11 -4.77 14.40 12.24
C LEU A 11 -4.33 13.07 12.86
N ARG A 12 -4.50 12.95 14.19
CA ARG A 12 -4.42 11.67 14.89
C ARG A 12 -5.70 10.90 14.60
N VAL A 13 -5.63 9.91 13.72
CA VAL A 13 -6.70 8.93 13.54
C VAL A 13 -6.61 7.93 14.71
N PRO A 14 -7.58 7.90 15.64
CA PRO A 14 -7.62 6.86 16.65
C PRO A 14 -7.64 5.50 15.96
N HIS A 15 -6.89 4.53 16.51
CA HIS A 15 -6.78 3.18 15.95
C HIS A 15 -6.14 3.08 14.56
N GLY A 16 -5.48 4.13 14.06
CA GLY A 16 -4.87 4.13 12.72
C GLY A 16 -3.92 2.95 12.47
N LYS A 17 -3.13 2.56 13.48
CA LYS A 17 -2.24 1.40 13.40
C LYS A 17 -2.99 0.06 13.32
N GLU A 18 -4.06 -0.11 14.10
CA GLU A 18 -4.85 -1.34 14.04
C GLU A 18 -5.58 -1.45 12.71
N LEU A 19 -6.12 -0.34 12.21
CA LEU A 19 -6.75 -0.28 10.89
C LEU A 19 -5.75 -0.62 9.77
N GLU A 20 -4.54 -0.07 9.83
CA GLU A 20 -3.48 -0.41 8.87
C GLU A 20 -3.18 -1.91 8.88
N ASN A 21 -3.02 -2.52 10.05
CA ASN A 21 -2.74 -3.95 10.18
C ASN A 21 -3.89 -4.82 9.64
N ILE A 22 -5.14 -4.46 9.92
CA ILE A 22 -6.31 -5.18 9.42
C ILE A 22 -6.37 -5.10 7.89
N LEU A 23 -6.15 -3.92 7.31
CA LEU A 23 -6.17 -3.74 5.86
C LEU A 23 -5.02 -4.48 5.18
N ARG A 24 -3.84 -4.47 5.79
CA ARG A 24 -2.66 -5.20 5.31
C ARG A 24 -2.93 -6.70 5.25
N GLU A 25 -3.47 -7.28 6.32
CA GLU A 25 -3.82 -8.70 6.35
C GLU A 25 -4.95 -9.04 5.38
N ALA A 26 -5.99 -8.21 5.29
CA ALA A 26 -7.07 -8.41 4.32
C ALA A 26 -6.56 -8.38 2.88
N GLY A 27 -5.67 -7.43 2.56
CA GLY A 27 -5.02 -7.34 1.26
C GLY A 27 -4.18 -8.57 0.96
N ARG A 28 -3.39 -9.05 1.93
CA ARG A 28 -2.60 -10.28 1.81
C ARG A 28 -3.47 -11.49 1.47
N GLN A 29 -4.59 -11.66 2.17
CA GLN A 29 -5.52 -12.77 1.92
C GLN A 29 -6.16 -12.69 0.53
N ALA A 30 -6.56 -11.49 0.09
CA ALA A 30 -7.10 -11.28 -1.25
C ALA A 30 -6.07 -11.65 -2.34
N ARG A 31 -4.81 -11.22 -2.19
CA ARG A 31 -3.72 -11.58 -3.12
C ARG A 31 -3.50 -13.10 -3.20
N ILE A 32 -3.50 -13.79 -2.05
CA ILE A 32 -3.42 -15.26 -2.00
C ILE A 32 -4.56 -15.91 -2.77
N MET A 33 -5.80 -15.43 -2.58
CA MET A 33 -6.97 -15.98 -3.25
C MET A 33 -6.87 -15.80 -4.77
N HIS A 34 -6.55 -14.60 -5.23
CA HIS A 34 -6.39 -14.30 -6.66
C HIS A 34 -5.30 -15.17 -7.30
N LYS A 35 -4.14 -15.29 -6.65
CA LYS A 35 -3.04 -16.15 -7.10
C LYS A 35 -3.46 -17.61 -7.24
N LYS A 36 -4.15 -18.16 -6.24
CA LYS A 36 -4.65 -19.56 -6.25
C LYS A 36 -5.71 -19.82 -7.31
N LEU A 37 -6.55 -18.83 -7.61
CA LEU A 37 -7.63 -18.96 -8.58
C LEU A 37 -7.21 -18.63 -10.02
N GLY A 38 -5.96 -18.20 -10.24
CA GLY A 38 -5.51 -17.76 -11.56
C GLY A 38 -6.13 -16.44 -12.01
N ASN A 39 -6.55 -15.59 -11.06
CA ASN A 39 -7.15 -14.29 -11.36
C ASN A 39 -6.11 -13.17 -11.25
N PRO A 40 -5.93 -12.33 -12.29
CA PRO A 40 -5.04 -11.18 -12.21
C PRO A 40 -5.58 -10.11 -11.26
N ILE A 41 -4.73 -9.16 -10.89
CA ILE A 41 -5.12 -7.96 -10.12
C ILE A 41 -4.70 -6.69 -10.86
N ALA A 42 -5.43 -5.60 -10.61
CA ALA A 42 -5.02 -4.26 -11.03
C ALA A 42 -4.23 -3.60 -9.90
N ASN A 43 -3.06 -3.07 -10.23
CA ASN A 43 -2.23 -2.28 -9.33
C ASN A 43 -2.07 -0.86 -9.88
N TRP A 44 -1.89 0.12 -8.99
CA TRP A 44 -1.55 1.48 -9.37
C TRP A 44 -0.06 1.69 -9.22
N GLN A 45 0.64 1.99 -10.31
CA GLN A 45 2.08 2.25 -10.35
C GLN A 45 2.35 3.44 -11.26
N ASP A 46 3.11 4.43 -10.76
CA ASP A 46 3.56 5.59 -11.52
C ASP A 46 2.46 6.32 -12.32
N GLY A 47 1.30 6.50 -11.68
CA GLY A 47 0.16 7.22 -12.27
C GLY A 47 -0.65 6.39 -13.27
N LYS A 48 -0.42 5.09 -13.38
CA LYS A 48 -1.08 4.19 -14.33
C LYS A 48 -1.61 2.94 -13.64
N VAL A 49 -2.64 2.35 -14.26
CA VAL A 49 -3.13 1.03 -13.89
C VAL A 49 -2.27 -0.02 -14.61
N VAL A 50 -1.62 -0.90 -13.85
CA VAL A 50 -0.85 -2.05 -14.32
C VAL A 50 -1.59 -3.32 -13.93
N ILE A 51 -1.74 -4.25 -14.86
CA ILE A 51 -2.32 -5.57 -14.57
C ILE A 51 -1.20 -6.52 -14.19
N ILE A 52 -1.27 -7.09 -13.00
CA ILE A 52 -0.31 -8.09 -12.51
C ILE A 52 -0.93 -9.47 -12.72
N PRO A 53 -0.27 -10.37 -13.48
CA PRO A 53 -0.78 -11.71 -13.68
C PRO A 53 -0.64 -12.56 -12.39
N PRO A 54 -1.46 -13.62 -12.22
CA PRO A 54 -1.55 -14.38 -10.98
C PRO A 54 -0.20 -14.87 -10.41
N GLU A 55 0.67 -15.36 -11.29
CA GLU A 55 1.99 -15.91 -10.99
C GLU A 55 2.95 -14.85 -10.39
N GLU A 56 2.79 -13.59 -10.77
CA GLU A 56 3.61 -12.46 -10.33
C GLU A 56 3.01 -11.71 -9.13
N ILE A 57 1.79 -12.04 -8.68
CA ILE A 57 1.19 -11.38 -7.51
C ILE A 57 2.09 -11.59 -6.27
N PRO A 58 2.60 -10.51 -5.66
CA PRO A 58 3.39 -10.60 -4.43
C PRO A 58 2.46 -10.92 -3.26
N VAL A 59 2.85 -11.88 -2.41
CA VAL A 59 2.05 -12.26 -1.24
C VAL A 59 2.65 -11.66 0.03
N ASP A 60 3.97 -11.61 0.14
CA ASP A 60 4.65 -11.04 1.29
C ASP A 60 4.75 -9.52 1.17
N ASP A 61 4.71 -8.82 2.30
CA ASP A 61 4.83 -7.36 2.35
C ASP A 61 6.29 -6.88 2.33
N ASP A 62 7.23 -7.79 2.07
CA ASP A 62 8.66 -7.51 1.97
C ASP A 62 9.00 -6.86 0.63
N GLU A 63 8.52 -5.64 0.45
CA GLU A 63 9.19 -4.62 -0.34
C GLU A 63 8.56 -3.28 0.04
N VAL A 64 9.14 -2.65 1.06
CA VAL A 64 9.04 -1.20 1.18
C VAL A 64 9.68 -0.67 -0.09
N VAL A 65 8.86 -0.35 -1.10
CA VAL A 65 9.30 0.42 -2.27
C VAL A 65 9.79 1.74 -1.70
N THR A 66 11.10 1.81 -1.45
CA THR A 66 11.78 3.03 -1.06
C THR A 66 11.79 3.90 -2.30
N VAL A 67 10.74 4.70 -2.46
CA VAL A 67 10.76 5.80 -3.42
C VAL A 67 11.83 6.77 -2.93
N LYS A 68 13.04 6.62 -3.47
CA LYS A 68 14.07 7.66 -3.39
C LYS A 68 13.54 8.84 -4.20
N ASN A 69 13.16 9.90 -3.52
CA ASN A 69 12.94 11.18 -4.16
C ASN A 69 14.34 11.80 -4.35
N ASP A 70 14.80 11.84 -5.60
CA ASP A 70 15.94 12.62 -6.06
C ASP A 70 15.58 14.12 -6.14
#